data_AF-A0A4R8EH93-F1
#
_entry.id   AF-A0A4R8EH93-F1
#
_cell.length_a   1.000
_cell.length_b   1.000
_cell.length_c   1.000
_cell.angle_alpha   90.00
_cell.angle_beta   90.00
_cell.angle_gamma   90.00
#
_symmetry.space_group_name_H-M   'P 1'
#
loop_
_entity.id
_entity.type
_entity.pdbx_description
1 polymer ?
#
loop_
_entity_poly.entity_id
_entity_poly.type
_entity_poly.pdbx_seq_one_letter_code
_entity_poly.pdbx_strand_id
1 'polypeptide(L)'
;MSKGIVTREQVGYIKKKYNIRISSFALRDNKIDVNGNVIITNTLLRKLPLKFGKVYGDFICSHNKLETLEGAPYFVGGNFSCANNQLKSLKYAPLEVGGSYSCNENSLKALRGVPMHIKGDFNAFLNELESMECGPELVEKSCFLNMNKLKTLIGSPKYVGNSIHLTGNLLDNLLGLPNHIGDILSIDSTIKSLYTGGKNCKVKRVEIDGSNFHKMNQFLPESIIAHKKYLPGIFRYMQYLDLFTNDDDFNELNFNDIIYDLQTGLR
;
A
#
# COMPACT_ATOMS: atom_id res chain seq x y z
N MET A 1 38.75 2.40 16.08
CA MET A 1 38.15 3.71 16.46
C MET A 1 36.81 3.46 17.12
N SER A 2 36.70 3.62 18.44
CA SER A 2 35.41 3.52 19.13
C SER A 2 34.48 4.61 18.61
N LYS A 3 33.40 4.24 17.92
CA LYS A 3 32.33 5.20 17.56
C LYS A 3 31.82 5.80 18.87
N GLY A 4 32.13 7.08 19.11
CA GLY A 4 31.82 7.77 20.35
C GLY A 4 30.32 7.70 20.68
N ILE A 5 30.01 7.61 21.97
CA ILE A 5 28.63 7.60 22.46
C ILE A 5 27.98 8.94 22.16
N VAL A 6 26.79 8.93 21.54
CA VAL A 6 26.07 10.17 21.22
C VAL A 6 25.63 10.85 22.53
N THR A 7 25.91 12.13 22.71
CA THR A 7 25.56 12.88 23.94
C THR A 7 24.28 13.69 23.78
N ARG A 8 23.69 14.13 24.91
CA ARG A 8 22.51 15.00 24.88
C ARG A 8 22.80 16.35 24.22
N GLU A 9 24.00 16.92 24.42
CA GLU A 9 24.38 18.17 23.76
C GLU A 9 24.47 17.98 22.24
N GLN A 10 25.05 16.86 21.78
CA GLN A 10 25.13 16.54 20.35
C GLN A 10 23.74 16.38 19.73
N VAL A 11 22.82 15.69 20.40
CA VAL A 11 21.42 15.59 19.96
C VAL A 11 20.78 16.98 19.90
N GLY A 12 20.99 17.83 20.92
CA GLY A 12 20.48 19.21 20.95
C GLY A 12 21.00 20.06 19.78
N TYR A 13 22.30 19.97 19.49
CA TYR A 13 22.92 20.64 18.35
C TYR A 13 22.32 20.17 17.02
N ILE A 14 22.18 18.86 16.82
CA ILE A 14 21.60 18.26 15.60
C ILE A 14 20.13 18.68 15.43
N LYS A 15 19.34 18.66 16.50
CA LYS A 15 17.94 19.15 16.49
C LYS A 15 17.86 20.58 15.99
N LYS A 16 18.71 21.48 16.51
CA LYS A 16 18.73 22.89 16.10
C LYS A 16 19.24 23.06 14.67
N LYS A 17 20.33 22.39 14.30
CA LYS A 17 20.97 22.50 12.98
C LYS A 17 20.06 22.07 11.83
N TYR A 18 19.32 20.98 12.02
CA TYR A 18 18.48 20.40 10.97
C TYR A 18 16.98 20.65 11.20
N ASN A 19 16.61 21.47 12.19
CA ASN A 19 15.23 21.75 12.55
C ASN A 19 14.39 20.47 12.82
N ILE A 20 14.97 19.53 13.56
CA ILE A 20 14.35 18.24 13.88
C ILE A 20 13.64 18.31 15.23
N ARG A 21 12.42 17.78 15.29
CA ARG A 21 11.66 17.66 16.54
C ARG A 21 11.74 16.22 17.04
N ILE A 22 12.17 16.08 18.29
CA ILE A 22 12.24 14.82 19.02
C ILE A 22 11.64 15.11 20.38
N SER A 23 10.62 14.33 20.77
CA SER A 23 10.03 14.33 22.11
C SER A 23 11.06 13.92 23.18
N SER A 24 10.60 13.70 24.41
CA SER A 24 11.47 13.21 25.49
C SER A 24 12.16 11.91 25.06
N PHE A 25 13.46 11.80 25.35
CA PHE A 25 14.25 10.66 24.88
C PHE A 25 15.27 10.19 25.93
N ALA A 26 15.67 8.93 25.77
CA ALA A 26 16.75 8.28 26.48
C ALA A 26 17.83 7.83 25.49
N LEU A 27 19.08 7.83 25.94
CA LEU A 27 20.22 7.36 25.15
C LEU A 27 20.53 5.92 25.56
N ARG A 28 20.62 5.00 24.59
CA ARG A 28 20.94 3.58 24.81
C ARG A 28 21.80 3.07 23.66
N ASP A 29 23.00 2.58 23.94
CA ASP A 29 23.88 1.93 22.96
C ASP A 29 24.04 2.69 21.63
N ASN A 30 24.35 3.98 21.71
CA ASN A 30 24.48 4.91 20.58
C ASN A 30 23.21 5.14 19.76
N LYS A 31 22.06 4.72 20.28
CA LYS A 31 20.73 4.99 19.75
C LYS A 31 19.92 5.87 20.68
N ILE A 32 18.85 6.42 20.13
CA ILE A 32 17.90 7.27 20.83
C ILE A 32 16.57 6.52 20.91
N ASP A 33 16.15 6.22 22.13
CA ASP A 33 14.79 5.76 22.41
C ASP A 33 13.91 6.97 22.75
N VAL A 34 12.78 7.13 22.08
CA VAL A 34 11.94 8.32 22.17
C VAL A 34 10.59 7.98 22.78
N ASN A 35 10.26 8.62 23.89
CA ASN A 35 8.93 8.60 24.49
C ASN A 35 8.08 9.73 23.89
N GLY A 36 7.46 9.43 22.75
CA GLY A 36 6.68 10.38 21.94
C GLY A 36 7.14 10.36 20.48
N ASN A 37 7.01 11.50 19.81
CA ASN A 37 7.14 11.61 18.37
C ASN A 37 8.54 12.04 17.92
N VAL A 38 8.91 11.63 16.72
CA VAL A 38 10.07 12.13 15.97
C VAL A 38 9.56 12.69 14.65
N ILE A 39 9.81 13.97 14.41
CA ILE A 39 9.41 14.67 13.18
C ILE A 39 10.66 15.25 12.51
N ILE A 40 10.98 14.72 11.33
CA ILE A 40 12.11 15.08 10.46
C ILE A 40 11.52 15.35 9.08
N THR A 41 10.89 16.50 8.87
CA THR A 41 10.17 16.82 7.63
C THR A 41 10.70 18.10 7.01
N ASN A 42 10.82 18.16 5.67
CA ASN A 42 11.25 19.36 4.94
C ASN A 42 12.67 19.84 5.30
N THR A 43 13.60 18.91 5.53
CA THR A 43 14.98 19.20 5.97
C THR A 43 16.03 19.01 4.87
N LEU A 44 15.62 18.54 3.68
CA LEU A 44 16.51 18.22 2.55
C LEU A 44 17.58 17.14 2.85
N LEU A 45 17.46 16.44 3.98
CA LEU A 45 18.40 15.41 4.39
C LEU A 45 18.41 14.23 3.42
N ARG A 46 19.61 13.70 3.14
CA ARG A 46 19.81 12.45 2.38
C ARG A 46 19.95 11.20 3.25
N LYS A 47 20.20 11.37 4.54
CA LYS A 47 20.27 10.33 5.56
C LYS A 47 19.80 10.87 6.90
N LEU A 48 19.32 10.00 7.78
CA LEU A 48 18.99 10.38 9.15
C LEU A 48 20.27 10.79 9.89
N PRO A 49 20.27 11.91 10.63
CA PRO A 49 21.47 12.43 11.28
C PRO A 49 21.73 11.77 12.65
N LEU A 50 20.78 10.96 13.12
CA LEU A 50 20.80 10.24 14.38
C LEU A 50 20.33 8.80 14.16
N LYS A 51 20.73 7.91 15.07
CA LYS A 51 20.25 6.52 15.08
C LYS A 51 19.16 6.38 16.15
N PHE A 52 18.01 5.89 15.76
CA PHE A 52 16.85 5.69 16.62
C PHE A 52 16.73 4.20 16.98
N GLY A 53 16.33 3.94 18.22
CA GLY A 53 16.03 2.60 18.71
C GLY A 53 14.53 2.35 18.63
N LYS A 54 13.84 2.56 19.74
CA LYS A 54 12.37 2.53 19.84
C LYS A 54 11.79 3.94 19.83
N VAL A 55 10.67 4.11 19.14
CA VAL A 55 9.89 5.36 19.18
C VAL A 55 8.47 4.99 19.58
N TYR A 56 8.01 5.45 20.73
CA TYR A 56 6.70 5.05 21.26
C TYR A 56 5.52 5.85 20.68
N GLY A 57 5.79 6.98 20.03
CA GLY A 57 4.82 7.72 19.22
C GLY A 57 5.04 7.54 17.73
N ASP A 58 4.78 8.60 16.97
CA ASP A 58 4.97 8.63 15.52
C ASP A 58 6.43 8.84 15.13
N PHE A 59 6.86 8.21 14.04
CA PHE A 59 8.13 8.50 13.38
C PHE A 59 7.89 8.99 11.95
N ILE A 60 8.00 10.30 11.75
CA ILE A 60 7.70 10.97 10.48
C ILE A 60 9.00 11.55 9.92
N CYS A 61 9.53 10.93 8.87
CA CYS A 61 10.71 11.38 8.12
C CYS A 61 10.39 11.71 6.65
N SER A 62 9.16 12.14 6.38
CA SER A 62 8.65 12.44 5.04
C SER A 62 9.16 13.78 4.47
N HIS A 63 9.04 13.95 3.15
CA HIS A 63 9.42 15.18 2.42
C HIS A 63 10.89 15.58 2.65
N ASN A 64 11.80 14.64 2.37
CA ASN A 64 13.24 14.91 2.37
C ASN A 64 13.85 14.38 1.06
N LYS A 65 15.16 14.09 1.08
CA LYS A 65 15.89 13.49 -0.03
C LYS A 65 16.52 12.17 0.42
N LEU A 66 15.90 11.47 1.37
CA LEU A 66 16.49 10.27 1.97
C LEU A 66 16.65 9.19 0.91
N GLU A 67 17.87 8.66 0.81
CA GLU A 67 18.21 7.53 -0.08
C GLU A 67 18.23 6.20 0.69
N THR A 68 18.24 6.27 2.02
CA THR A 68 18.27 5.13 2.94
C THR A 68 17.55 5.47 4.24
N LEU A 69 17.02 4.44 4.91
CA LEU A 69 16.48 4.52 6.26
C LEU A 69 17.50 4.09 7.32
N GLU A 70 18.80 4.03 7.01
CA GLU A 70 19.81 3.75 8.04
C GLU A 70 19.69 4.75 9.19
N GLY A 71 19.49 4.21 10.40
CA GLY A 71 19.25 5.00 11.61
C GLY A 71 17.78 5.15 11.96
N ALA A 72 16.83 4.68 11.14
CA ALA A 72 15.43 4.61 11.50
C ALA A 72 15.21 3.64 12.68
N PRO A 73 14.14 3.84 13.47
CA PRO A 73 13.82 2.94 14.57
C PRO A 73 13.39 1.57 14.04
N TYR A 74 13.60 0.54 14.86
CA TYR A 74 13.10 -0.80 14.53
C TYR A 74 11.65 -1.02 15.00
N PHE A 75 11.17 -0.19 15.94
CA PHE A 75 9.82 -0.20 16.50
C PHE A 75 9.24 1.22 16.52
N VAL A 76 8.01 1.37 16.04
CA VAL A 76 7.22 2.60 16.09
C VAL A 76 5.85 2.31 16.71
N GLY A 77 5.55 2.92 17.85
CA GLY A 77 4.28 2.70 18.57
C GLY A 77 3.08 3.37 17.89
N GLY A 78 3.31 4.48 17.18
CA GLY A 78 2.32 5.17 16.37
C GLY A 78 2.47 4.88 14.88
N ASN A 79 2.34 5.94 14.07
CA ASN A 79 2.47 5.89 12.62
C ASN A 79 3.93 6.01 12.19
N PHE A 80 4.29 5.30 11.12
CA PHE A 80 5.57 5.45 10.44
C PHE A 80 5.34 6.09 9.06
N SER A 81 6.09 7.15 8.74
CA SER A 81 6.04 7.76 7.42
C SER A 81 7.42 8.12 6.91
N CYS A 82 7.82 7.51 5.79
CA CYS A 82 8.98 7.87 4.98
C CYS A 82 8.58 8.38 3.58
N ALA A 83 7.34 8.86 3.43
CA ALA A 83 6.79 9.32 2.17
C ALA A 83 7.60 10.47 1.54
N ASN A 84 7.58 10.60 0.22
CA ASN A 84 8.22 11.69 -0.52
C ASN A 84 9.74 11.80 -0.19
N ASN A 85 10.46 10.77 -0.62
CA ASN A 85 11.91 10.64 -0.49
C ASN A 85 12.49 10.02 -1.78
N GLN A 86 13.75 9.58 -1.75
CA GLN A 86 14.45 8.97 -2.89
C GLN A 86 14.79 7.51 -2.61
N LEU A 87 13.95 6.82 -1.83
CA LEU A 87 14.20 5.45 -1.40
C LEU A 87 13.96 4.48 -2.56
N LYS A 88 14.92 3.57 -2.76
CA LYS A 88 14.80 2.43 -3.68
C LYS A 88 14.48 1.12 -2.96
N SER A 89 14.60 1.11 -1.63
CA SER A 89 14.27 -0.02 -0.77
C SER A 89 13.85 0.46 0.61
N LEU A 90 13.09 -0.37 1.33
CA LEU A 90 12.73 -0.15 2.73
C LEU A 90 13.69 -0.88 3.69
N LYS A 91 14.94 -1.11 3.25
CA LYS A 91 15.97 -1.63 4.14
C LYS A 91 16.13 -0.68 5.34
N TYR A 92 16.15 -1.25 6.54
CA TYR A 92 16.20 -0.54 7.83
C TYR A 92 14.90 0.17 8.25
N ALA A 93 13.81 0.04 7.50
CA ALA A 93 12.49 0.46 7.98
C ALA A 93 12.09 -0.31 9.27
N PRO A 94 11.17 0.24 10.08
CA PRO A 94 10.69 -0.45 11.26
C PRO A 94 10.00 -1.78 10.90
N LEU A 95 10.28 -2.80 11.69
CA LEU A 95 9.68 -4.13 11.56
C LEU A 95 8.31 -4.19 12.23
N GLU A 96 8.06 -3.31 13.19
CA GLU A 96 6.80 -3.19 13.92
C GLU A 96 6.32 -1.74 13.92
N VAL A 97 5.08 -1.54 13.49
CA VAL A 97 4.40 -0.24 13.46
C VAL A 97 3.01 -0.39 14.04
N GLY A 98 2.69 0.40 15.07
CA GLY A 98 1.41 0.32 15.78
C GLY A 98 0.24 1.01 15.08
N GLY A 99 0.51 1.89 14.11
CA GLY A 99 -0.49 2.63 13.34
C GLY A 99 -0.38 2.41 11.83
N SER A 100 -0.55 3.51 11.08
CA SER A 100 -0.41 3.53 9.62
C SER A 100 1.05 3.49 9.18
N TYR A 101 1.28 2.96 7.98
CA TYR A 101 2.59 2.86 7.35
C TYR A 101 2.58 3.57 5.99
N SER A 102 3.39 4.61 5.83
CA SER A 102 3.45 5.40 4.60
C SER A 102 4.84 5.41 3.99
N CYS A 103 4.94 4.88 2.76
CA CYS A 103 6.13 4.88 1.93
C CYS A 103 5.85 5.32 0.48
N ASN A 104 4.73 6.01 0.26
CA ASN A 104 4.36 6.59 -1.03
C ASN A 104 5.38 7.63 -1.53
N GLU A 105 5.33 7.94 -2.83
CA GLU A 105 6.20 8.94 -3.47
C GLU A 105 7.70 8.64 -3.25
N ASN A 106 8.12 7.44 -3.63
CA ASN A 106 9.50 7.01 -3.64
C ASN A 106 9.79 6.28 -4.98
N SER A 107 10.92 5.57 -5.08
CA SER A 107 11.27 4.76 -6.24
C SER A 107 11.35 3.28 -5.86
N LEU A 108 10.42 2.81 -5.03
CA LEU A 108 10.39 1.43 -4.54
C LEU A 108 9.93 0.49 -5.65
N LYS A 109 10.63 -0.64 -5.81
CA LYS A 109 10.26 -1.72 -6.74
C LYS A 109 9.65 -2.94 -6.07
N ALA A 110 9.84 -3.06 -4.76
CA ALA A 110 9.34 -4.16 -3.93
C ALA A 110 9.08 -3.67 -2.51
N LEU A 111 8.26 -4.43 -1.78
CA LEU A 111 7.83 -4.10 -0.41
C LEU A 111 8.62 -4.85 0.68
N ARG A 112 9.77 -5.45 0.35
CA ARG A 112 10.61 -6.14 1.32
C ARG A 112 10.98 -5.22 2.48
N GLY A 113 10.61 -5.63 3.70
CA GLY A 113 10.88 -4.89 4.93
C GLY A 113 9.66 -4.14 5.48
N VAL A 114 8.53 -4.12 4.76
CA VAL A 114 7.24 -3.67 5.32
C VAL A 114 6.75 -4.70 6.36
N PRO A 115 6.13 -4.27 7.48
CA PRO A 115 5.50 -5.17 8.43
C PRO A 115 4.43 -6.07 7.79
N MET A 116 4.36 -7.32 8.21
CA MET A 116 3.35 -8.28 7.70
C MET A 116 1.91 -7.90 8.07
N HIS A 117 1.74 -7.13 9.14
CA HIS A 117 0.45 -6.65 9.64
C HIS A 117 0.52 -5.15 9.89
N ILE A 118 -0.38 -4.41 9.24
CA ILE A 118 -0.54 -2.96 9.41
C ILE A 118 -1.93 -2.71 10.01
N LYS A 119 -1.97 -2.12 11.21
CA LYS A 119 -3.21 -1.79 11.93
C LYS A 119 -3.90 -0.53 11.38
N GLY A 120 -3.14 0.36 10.77
CA GLY A 120 -3.65 1.56 10.13
C GLY A 120 -3.84 1.39 8.63
N ASP A 121 -3.67 2.50 7.93
CA ASP A 121 -3.61 2.55 6.47
C ASP A 121 -2.22 2.16 5.97
N PHE A 122 -2.15 1.50 4.82
CA PHE A 122 -0.92 1.28 4.09
C PHE A 122 -0.87 2.18 2.85
N ASN A 123 0.07 3.12 2.82
CA ASN A 123 0.22 4.09 1.73
C ASN A 123 1.50 3.81 0.94
N ALA A 124 1.38 3.21 -0.25
CA ALA A 124 2.51 2.87 -1.12
C ALA A 124 2.33 3.38 -2.57
N PHE A 125 1.40 4.30 -2.79
CA PHE A 125 1.14 4.91 -4.09
C PHE A 125 2.33 5.71 -4.64
N LEU A 126 2.34 5.98 -5.95
CA LEU A 126 3.42 6.72 -6.63
C LEU A 126 4.81 6.13 -6.34
N ASN A 127 4.96 4.86 -6.68
CA ASN A 127 6.23 4.12 -6.63
C ASN A 127 6.43 3.39 -7.98
N GLU A 128 7.37 2.45 -8.03
CA GLU A 128 7.64 1.61 -9.20
C GLU A 128 7.40 0.13 -8.88
N LEU A 129 6.41 -0.17 -8.02
CA LEU A 129 6.14 -1.55 -7.59
C LEU A 129 5.66 -2.39 -8.78
N GLU A 130 6.35 -3.50 -9.04
CA GLU A 130 5.98 -4.46 -10.08
C GLU A 130 5.22 -5.68 -9.52
N SER A 131 5.40 -5.95 -8.23
CA SER A 131 4.65 -6.96 -7.46
C SER A 131 4.40 -6.50 -6.03
N MET A 132 3.47 -7.17 -5.35
CA MET A 132 3.20 -6.99 -3.92
C MET A 132 3.86 -8.06 -3.05
N GLU A 133 4.69 -8.92 -3.64
CA GLU A 133 5.40 -9.95 -2.89
C GLU A 133 6.25 -9.36 -1.75
N CYS A 134 6.34 -10.09 -0.65
CA CYS A 134 6.99 -9.64 0.58
C CYS A 134 6.37 -8.37 1.20
N GLY A 135 5.16 -7.98 0.78
CA GLY A 135 4.37 -6.92 1.39
C GLY A 135 3.51 -7.39 2.57
N PRO A 136 2.61 -6.53 3.08
CA PRO A 136 1.73 -6.87 4.20
C PRO A 136 0.70 -7.93 3.80
N GLU A 137 0.46 -8.91 4.67
CA GLU A 137 -0.62 -9.89 4.49
C GLU A 137 -1.98 -9.37 5.01
N LEU A 138 -1.95 -8.46 5.99
CA LEU A 138 -3.13 -7.93 6.67
C LEU A 138 -3.02 -6.40 6.79
N VAL A 139 -4.01 -5.68 6.24
CA VAL A 139 -4.19 -4.23 6.43
C VAL A 139 -5.56 -3.99 7.04
N GLU A 140 -5.63 -3.47 8.26
CA GLU A 140 -6.92 -3.31 8.97
C GLU A 140 -7.75 -2.14 8.46
N LYS A 141 -7.14 -1.15 7.79
CA LYS A 141 -7.86 -0.03 7.16
C LYS A 141 -7.70 -0.06 5.64
N SER A 142 -7.29 1.03 5.02
CA SER A 142 -7.19 1.16 3.57
C SER A 142 -5.78 0.87 3.07
N CYS A 143 -5.69 0.36 1.84
CA CYS A 143 -4.46 0.05 1.13
C CYS A 143 -4.39 0.88 -0.17
N PHE A 144 -3.45 1.81 -0.23
CA PHE A 144 -3.28 2.73 -1.36
C PHE A 144 -2.07 2.31 -2.19
N LEU A 145 -2.33 1.72 -3.36
CA LEU A 145 -1.34 1.16 -4.29
C LEU A 145 -1.41 1.81 -5.67
N ASN A 146 -2.19 2.90 -5.80
CA ASN A 146 -2.38 3.60 -7.05
C ASN A 146 -1.06 4.14 -7.62
N MET A 147 -0.99 4.32 -8.94
CA MET A 147 0.17 4.88 -9.64
C MET A 147 1.46 4.09 -9.37
N ASN A 148 1.44 2.81 -9.74
CA ASN A 148 2.57 1.88 -9.66
C ASN A 148 2.71 1.13 -11.00
N LYS A 149 3.49 0.04 -11.04
CA LYS A 149 3.73 -0.77 -12.25
C LYS A 149 3.21 -2.21 -12.08
N LEU A 150 2.24 -2.43 -11.20
CA LEU A 150 1.71 -3.75 -10.89
C LEU A 150 1.03 -4.34 -12.13
N LYS A 151 1.38 -5.57 -12.49
CA LYS A 151 0.74 -6.32 -13.59
C LYS A 151 -0.28 -7.35 -13.12
N THR A 152 -0.15 -7.75 -11.86
CA THR A 152 -0.98 -8.75 -11.19
C THR A 152 -1.14 -8.34 -9.72
N LEU A 153 -2.19 -8.87 -9.08
CA LEU A 153 -2.41 -8.72 -7.65
C LEU A 153 -1.81 -9.88 -6.84
N ILE A 154 -1.02 -10.76 -7.45
CA ILE A 154 -0.27 -11.79 -6.71
C ILE A 154 0.61 -11.13 -5.64
N GLY A 155 0.51 -11.66 -4.42
CA GLY A 155 1.17 -11.11 -3.24
C GLY A 155 0.41 -9.97 -2.56
N SER A 156 -0.81 -9.61 -3.02
CA SER A 156 -1.64 -8.62 -2.33
C SER A 156 -2.00 -9.05 -0.91
N PRO A 157 -2.35 -8.11 -0.01
CA PRO A 157 -2.88 -8.45 1.29
C PRO A 157 -4.10 -9.37 1.16
N LYS A 158 -4.17 -10.42 1.98
CA LYS A 158 -5.32 -11.34 1.98
C LYS A 158 -6.59 -10.66 2.50
N TYR A 159 -6.42 -9.65 3.36
CA TYR A 159 -7.49 -8.90 4.00
C TYR A 159 -7.15 -7.41 4.02
N VAL A 160 -8.09 -6.60 3.55
CA VAL A 160 -8.10 -5.14 3.64
C VAL A 160 -9.39 -4.72 4.33
N GLY A 161 -9.29 -4.17 5.54
CA GLY A 161 -10.46 -3.91 6.38
C GLY A 161 -11.34 -2.76 5.91
N ASN A 162 -10.82 -1.88 5.04
CA ASN A 162 -11.58 -0.84 4.39
C ASN A 162 -11.45 -0.90 2.86
N SER A 163 -10.70 0.00 2.23
CA SER A 163 -10.66 0.11 0.76
C SER A 163 -9.29 -0.22 0.20
N ILE A 164 -9.25 -0.77 -1.01
CA ILE A 164 -8.01 -0.92 -1.80
C ILE A 164 -8.10 -0.10 -3.08
N HIS A 165 -7.06 0.70 -3.33
CA HIS A 165 -6.98 1.60 -4.47
C HIS A 165 -5.83 1.18 -5.39
N LEU A 166 -6.17 0.77 -6.62
CA LEU A 166 -5.25 0.16 -7.58
C LEU A 166 -5.14 0.94 -8.90
N THR A 167 -5.81 2.09 -9.04
CA THR A 167 -5.81 2.89 -10.27
C THR A 167 -4.41 3.37 -10.68
N GLY A 168 -4.17 3.56 -11.97
CA GLY A 168 -2.86 3.91 -12.50
C GLY A 168 -1.82 2.79 -12.38
N ASN A 169 -2.24 1.53 -12.47
CA ASN A 169 -1.32 0.38 -12.59
C ASN A 169 -1.35 -0.21 -14.02
N LEU A 170 -0.67 -1.33 -14.22
CA LEU A 170 -0.56 -2.03 -15.50
C LEU A 170 -1.25 -3.41 -15.44
N LEU A 171 -2.32 -3.52 -14.65
CA LEU A 171 -2.99 -4.78 -14.37
C LEU A 171 -3.64 -5.35 -15.64
N ASP A 172 -3.34 -6.60 -15.97
CA ASP A 172 -4.05 -7.32 -17.04
C ASP A 172 -5.42 -7.81 -16.54
N ASN A 173 -5.45 -8.30 -15.31
CA ASN A 173 -6.64 -8.82 -14.64
C ASN A 173 -6.53 -8.66 -13.11
N LEU A 174 -7.45 -9.28 -12.37
CA LEU A 174 -7.52 -9.21 -10.91
C LEU A 174 -6.95 -10.47 -10.23
N LEU A 175 -6.10 -11.26 -10.92
CA LEU A 175 -5.49 -12.46 -10.34
C LEU A 175 -4.70 -12.11 -9.09
N GLY A 176 -5.10 -12.70 -7.96
CA GLY A 176 -4.52 -12.41 -6.64
C GLY A 176 -5.26 -11.34 -5.84
N LEU A 177 -6.46 -10.93 -6.25
CA LEU A 177 -7.32 -10.02 -5.48
C LEU A 177 -7.49 -10.48 -4.01
N PRO A 178 -7.52 -9.55 -3.03
CA PRO A 178 -7.80 -9.89 -1.64
C PRO A 178 -9.11 -10.67 -1.48
N ASN A 179 -9.16 -11.58 -0.51
CA ASN A 179 -10.40 -12.31 -0.20
C ASN A 179 -11.45 -11.42 0.46
N HIS A 180 -11.00 -10.33 1.10
CA HIS A 180 -11.85 -9.37 1.80
C HIS A 180 -11.37 -7.95 1.60
N ILE A 181 -12.30 -7.08 1.18
CA ILE A 181 -12.17 -5.64 1.05
C ILE A 181 -13.40 -5.04 1.74
N GLY A 182 -13.21 -4.34 2.86
CA GLY A 182 -14.32 -3.89 3.70
C GLY A 182 -15.26 -2.86 3.07
N ASP A 183 -14.82 -2.09 2.08
CA ASP A 183 -15.63 -1.11 1.37
C ASP A 183 -15.38 -1.09 -0.14
N ILE A 184 -14.32 -0.41 -0.61
CA ILE A 184 -14.14 -0.08 -2.03
C ILE A 184 -12.98 -0.88 -2.64
N LEU A 185 -13.23 -1.48 -3.79
CA LEU A 185 -12.20 -1.85 -4.77
C LEU A 185 -12.17 -0.81 -5.88
N SER A 186 -11.08 -0.06 -6.00
CA SER A 186 -10.89 0.93 -7.07
C SER A 186 -9.87 0.44 -8.09
N ILE A 187 -10.29 0.34 -9.35
CA ILE A 187 -9.52 -0.20 -10.49
C ILE A 187 -9.69 0.69 -11.72
N ASP A 188 -8.79 0.57 -12.70
CA ASP A 188 -8.93 1.25 -13.98
C ASP A 188 -9.86 0.47 -14.92
N SER A 189 -10.55 1.18 -15.81
CA SER A 189 -11.33 0.57 -16.90
C SER A 189 -10.46 -0.10 -17.96
N THR A 190 -9.14 0.13 -17.95
CA THR A 190 -8.19 -0.39 -18.94
C THR A 190 -7.75 -1.83 -18.68
N ILE A 191 -8.14 -2.44 -17.55
CA ILE A 191 -7.88 -3.86 -17.31
C ILE A 191 -8.62 -4.72 -18.35
N LYS A 192 -8.03 -5.84 -18.76
CA LYS A 192 -8.60 -6.68 -19.83
C LYS A 192 -9.72 -7.59 -19.33
N SER A 193 -9.62 -8.01 -18.07
CA SER A 193 -10.51 -9.02 -17.50
C SER A 193 -10.70 -8.83 -15.99
N LEU A 194 -11.87 -9.24 -15.49
CA LEU A 194 -12.17 -9.32 -14.06
C LEU A 194 -11.68 -10.61 -13.40
N TYR A 195 -10.99 -11.48 -14.13
CA TYR A 195 -10.52 -12.78 -13.64
C TYR A 195 -9.69 -12.64 -12.36
N THR A 196 -10.09 -13.34 -11.30
CA THR A 196 -9.44 -13.31 -9.98
C THR A 196 -8.57 -14.54 -9.69
N GLY A 197 -8.48 -15.49 -10.62
CA GLY A 197 -7.94 -16.83 -10.34
C GLY A 197 -8.97 -17.82 -9.80
N GLY A 198 -10.26 -17.63 -10.10
CA GLY A 198 -11.34 -18.45 -9.54
C GLY A 198 -11.52 -18.26 -8.03
N LYS A 199 -11.09 -17.13 -7.48
CA LYS A 199 -11.20 -16.82 -6.04
C LYS A 199 -12.28 -15.79 -5.79
N ASN A 200 -13.06 -16.03 -4.74
CA ASN A 200 -14.06 -15.09 -4.28
C ASN A 200 -13.41 -13.91 -3.56
N CYS A 201 -14.02 -12.73 -3.70
CA CYS A 201 -13.71 -11.54 -2.93
C CYS A 201 -14.98 -10.95 -2.35
N LYS A 202 -15.00 -10.72 -1.04
CA LYS A 202 -16.04 -9.93 -0.39
C LYS A 202 -15.66 -8.45 -0.49
N VAL A 203 -16.45 -7.69 -1.23
CA VAL A 203 -16.35 -6.22 -1.35
C VAL A 203 -17.75 -5.58 -1.28
N LYS A 204 -17.85 -4.30 -0.89
CA LYS A 204 -19.14 -3.59 -0.88
C LYS A 204 -19.38 -2.80 -2.16
N ARG A 205 -18.35 -2.14 -2.69
CA ARG A 205 -18.45 -1.28 -3.87
C ARG A 205 -17.24 -1.44 -4.77
N VAL A 206 -17.48 -1.38 -6.07
CA VAL A 206 -16.43 -1.37 -7.09
C VAL A 206 -16.48 -0.03 -7.81
N GLU A 207 -15.35 0.65 -7.82
CA GLU A 207 -15.14 1.91 -8.52
C GLU A 207 -14.22 1.66 -9.70
N ILE A 208 -14.70 1.98 -10.90
CA ILE A 208 -13.95 1.84 -12.14
C ILE A 208 -13.66 3.25 -12.65
N ASP A 209 -12.37 3.58 -12.73
CA ASP A 209 -11.90 4.86 -13.24
C ASP A 209 -11.65 4.79 -14.75
N GLY A 210 -12.24 5.72 -15.51
CA GLY A 210 -12.06 5.86 -16.95
C GLY A 210 -11.14 7.00 -17.37
N SER A 211 -10.55 7.73 -16.41
CA SER A 211 -9.63 8.83 -16.67
C SER A 211 -8.25 8.30 -17.10
N ASN A 212 -8.07 8.13 -18.41
CA ASN A 212 -6.85 7.56 -18.99
C ASN A 212 -5.59 8.43 -18.72
N PHE A 213 -4.64 7.90 -17.95
CA PHE A 213 -3.25 8.42 -17.88
C PHE A 213 -2.29 7.70 -18.86
N HIS A 214 -2.68 6.52 -19.36
CA HIS A 214 -1.93 5.75 -20.34
C HIS A 214 -2.83 5.39 -21.52
N LYS A 215 -2.43 5.77 -22.74
CA LYS A 215 -3.14 5.44 -23.99
C LYS A 215 -3.07 3.93 -24.24
N MET A 216 -3.98 3.16 -23.66
CA MET A 216 -4.18 1.74 -23.94
C MET A 216 -5.42 1.58 -24.83
N ASN A 217 -5.36 0.65 -25.78
CA ASN A 217 -6.44 0.37 -26.74
C ASN A 217 -7.40 -0.74 -26.26
N GLN A 218 -7.30 -1.18 -25.01
CA GLN A 218 -8.11 -2.26 -24.45
C GLN A 218 -8.77 -1.78 -23.16
N PHE A 219 -10.06 -2.09 -23.04
CA PHE A 219 -10.93 -1.67 -21.96
C PHE A 219 -11.81 -2.85 -21.56
N LEU A 220 -12.24 -2.85 -20.30
CA LEU A 220 -13.35 -3.69 -19.85
C LEU A 220 -14.56 -3.48 -20.78
N PRO A 221 -15.29 -4.57 -21.11
CA PRO A 221 -16.54 -4.48 -21.86
C PRO A 221 -17.51 -3.43 -21.30
N GLU A 222 -18.19 -2.70 -22.17
CA GLU A 222 -19.16 -1.66 -21.75
C GLU A 222 -20.27 -2.23 -20.88
N SER A 223 -20.70 -3.47 -21.15
CA SER A 223 -21.68 -4.20 -20.34
C SER A 223 -21.22 -4.36 -18.88
N ILE A 224 -19.93 -4.62 -18.64
CA ILE A 224 -19.36 -4.66 -17.28
C ILE A 224 -19.41 -3.28 -16.62
N ILE A 225 -18.99 -2.24 -17.34
CA ILE A 225 -18.92 -0.87 -16.81
C ILE A 225 -20.32 -0.36 -16.46
N ALA A 226 -21.30 -0.56 -17.34
CA ALA A 226 -22.70 -0.18 -17.15
C ALA A 226 -23.33 -0.88 -15.94
N HIS A 227 -22.89 -2.11 -15.63
CA HIS A 227 -23.41 -2.94 -14.56
C HIS A 227 -22.52 -3.00 -13.32
N LYS A 228 -21.57 -2.06 -13.15
CA LYS A 228 -20.59 -2.07 -12.05
C LYS A 228 -21.18 -2.21 -10.64
N LYS A 229 -22.41 -1.76 -10.42
CA LYS A 229 -23.14 -1.91 -9.15
C LYS A 229 -23.38 -3.36 -8.73
N TYR A 230 -23.34 -4.30 -9.66
CA TYR A 230 -23.54 -5.75 -9.42
C TYR A 230 -22.22 -6.52 -9.22
N LEU A 231 -21.07 -5.90 -9.52
CA LEU A 231 -19.75 -6.53 -9.36
C LEU A 231 -19.45 -7.05 -7.94
N PRO A 232 -19.89 -6.40 -6.85
CA PRO A 232 -19.76 -6.98 -5.51
C PRO A 232 -20.41 -8.37 -5.36
N GLY A 233 -21.55 -8.59 -6.00
CA GLY A 233 -22.22 -9.89 -6.03
C GLY A 233 -21.45 -10.90 -6.86
N ILE A 234 -20.98 -10.49 -8.04
CA ILE A 234 -20.14 -11.30 -8.93
C ILE A 234 -18.87 -11.76 -8.22
N PHE A 235 -18.10 -10.84 -7.62
CA PHE A 235 -16.87 -11.18 -6.91
C PHE A 235 -17.10 -12.10 -5.72
N ARG A 236 -18.25 -11.99 -5.04
CA ARG A 236 -18.59 -12.85 -3.91
C ARG A 236 -18.73 -14.32 -4.32
N TYR A 237 -19.19 -14.58 -5.54
CA TYR A 237 -19.47 -15.93 -6.05
C TYR A 237 -18.59 -16.32 -7.23
N MET A 238 -17.53 -15.56 -7.51
CA MET A 238 -16.67 -15.67 -8.68
C MET A 238 -16.25 -17.12 -9.02
N GLN A 239 -15.95 -17.94 -8.01
CA GLN A 239 -15.53 -19.34 -8.21
C GLN A 239 -16.62 -20.25 -8.79
N TYR A 240 -17.88 -19.81 -8.79
CA TYR A 240 -19.03 -20.55 -9.28
C TYR A 240 -19.59 -19.99 -10.60
N LEU A 241 -19.00 -18.90 -11.11
CA LEU A 241 -19.50 -18.19 -12.28
C LEU A 241 -18.62 -18.47 -13.49
N ASP A 242 -19.24 -18.93 -14.57
CA ASP A 242 -18.57 -19.15 -15.86
C ASP A 242 -18.55 -17.84 -16.67
N LEU A 243 -17.75 -16.87 -16.20
CA LEU A 243 -17.60 -15.55 -16.84
C LEU A 243 -16.57 -15.50 -17.97
N PHE A 244 -15.70 -16.51 -18.04
CA PHE A 244 -14.64 -16.60 -19.04
C PHE A 244 -14.74 -17.93 -19.75
N THR A 245 -14.50 -17.93 -21.05
CA THR A 245 -14.38 -19.16 -21.84
C THR A 245 -13.09 -19.89 -21.48
N ASN A 246 -12.88 -21.10 -22.03
CA ASN A 246 -11.62 -21.83 -21.88
C ASN A 246 -10.41 -21.10 -22.48
N ASP A 247 -10.65 -20.09 -23.34
CA ASP A 247 -9.63 -19.26 -23.98
C ASP A 247 -9.43 -17.91 -23.25
N ASP A 248 -9.96 -17.78 -22.02
CA ASP A 248 -9.98 -16.55 -21.20
C ASP A 248 -10.76 -15.36 -21.79
N ASP A 249 -11.56 -15.59 -22.85
CA ASP A 249 -12.43 -14.57 -23.43
C ASP A 249 -13.65 -14.30 -22.54
N PHE A 250 -14.08 -13.04 -22.47
CA PHE A 250 -15.27 -12.66 -21.71
C PHE A 250 -16.55 -13.23 -22.33
N ASN A 251 -17.30 -14.02 -21.55
CA ASN A 251 -18.59 -14.56 -21.97
C ASN A 251 -19.73 -13.59 -21.63
N GLU A 252 -20.06 -12.72 -22.58
CA GLU A 252 -21.08 -11.69 -22.40
C GLU A 252 -22.50 -12.26 -22.20
N LEU A 253 -22.83 -13.41 -22.80
CA LEU A 253 -24.13 -14.06 -22.62
C LEU A 253 -24.31 -14.50 -21.16
N ASN A 254 -23.35 -15.25 -20.63
CA ASN A 254 -23.37 -15.70 -19.24
C ASN A 254 -23.36 -14.50 -18.27
N PHE A 255 -22.59 -13.46 -18.58
CA PHE A 255 -22.59 -12.24 -17.77
C PHE A 255 -23.98 -11.60 -17.71
N ASN A 256 -24.67 -11.47 -18.85
CA ASN A 256 -26.01 -10.89 -18.90
C ASN A 256 -27.04 -11.72 -18.11
N ASP A 257 -26.95 -13.05 -18.17
CA ASP A 257 -27.80 -13.95 -17.37
C ASP A 257 -27.55 -13.75 -15.87
N ILE A 258 -26.28 -13.69 -15.44
CA ILE A 258 -25.91 -13.41 -14.05
C ILE A 258 -26.43 -12.05 -13.59
N ILE A 259 -26.36 -11.02 -14.44
CA ILE A 259 -26.91 -9.71 -14.14
C ILE A 259 -28.43 -9.77 -14.00
N TYR A 260 -29.13 -10.51 -14.86
CA TYR A 260 -30.58 -10.71 -14.76
C TYR A 260 -30.97 -11.38 -13.43
N ASP A 261 -30.24 -12.41 -13.02
CA ASP A 261 -30.45 -13.11 -11.74
C ASP A 261 -30.20 -12.17 -10.55
N LEU A 262 -29.15 -11.35 -10.60
CA LEU A 262 -28.86 -10.33 -9.59
C LEU A 262 -29.92 -9.22 -9.53
N GLN A 263 -30.55 -8.88 -10.65
CA GLN A 263 -31.62 -7.89 -10.73
C GLN A 263 -32.95 -8.40 -10.18
N THR A 264 -33.29 -9.64 -10.49
CA THR A 264 -34.56 -10.27 -10.10
C THR A 264 -34.52 -10.83 -8.67
N GLY A 265 -33.34 -10.81 -8.05
CA GLY A 265 -33.09 -11.27 -6.69
C GLY A 265 -32.80 -12.76 -6.69
N LEU A 266 -31.52 -13.11 -6.74
CA LEU A 266 -31.03 -14.49 -6.60
C LEU A 266 -31.82 -15.23 -5.51
N ARG A 267 -32.54 -16.27 -5.94
CA ARG A 267 -33.04 -17.34 -5.06
C ARG A 267 -31.92 -18.32 -4.75
#